data_AF-A0A355GSG4-F1
#
_entry.id   AF-A0A355GSG4-F1
#
_cell.length_a   1.000
_cell.length_b   1.000
_cell.length_c   1.000
_cell.angle_alpha   90.00
_cell.angle_beta   90.00
_cell.angle_gamma   90.00
#
_symmetry.space_group_name_H-M   'P 1'
#
loop_
_entity.id
_entity.type
_entity.pdbx_description
1 polymer ?
#
loop_
_entity_poly.entity_id
_entity_poly.type
_entity_poly.pdbx_seq_one_letter_code
_entity_poly.pdbx_strand_id
1 'polypeptide(L)'
;MTLRVQKRENSIDRDTRATISNRYHEITKAVNREFRSSTSDTMYSLYVGSYGRGTAIDTSDIDILLELPESEYKRYDMARGNGQSRLIQAVKNAVLTHYPSTNIHGDGQVVVVTFSDGMKIELLPAFKNQNYWGTVSYTYPDANMGGNWKSTNPKAEQDAMRQKNATSNGLLFDTCKQIRYVRDNY
;
A
#
# COMPACT_ATOMS: atom_id res chain seq x y z
N MET A 1 20.94 30.64 2.72
CA MET A 1 19.56 30.39 3.17
C MET A 1 19.59 29.30 4.23
N THR A 2 19.02 29.53 5.41
CA THR A 2 18.88 28.52 6.47
C THR A 2 17.53 27.83 6.28
N LEU A 3 17.52 26.60 5.77
CA LEU A 3 16.29 25.79 5.68
C LEU A 3 15.97 25.26 7.10
N ARG A 4 15.15 26.01 7.83
CA ARG A 4 14.61 25.53 9.12
C ARG A 4 13.38 24.69 8.83
N VAL A 5 13.32 23.49 9.40
CA VAL A 5 12.14 22.61 9.32
C VAL A 5 10.96 23.31 9.99
N GLN A 6 9.90 23.60 9.24
CA GLN A 6 8.65 24.14 9.79
C GLN A 6 7.60 23.04 9.93
N LYS A 7 6.72 23.23 10.91
CA LYS A 7 5.63 22.29 11.21
C LYS A 7 4.67 22.20 10.02
N ARG A 8 4.51 21.01 9.43
CA ARG A 8 3.57 20.72 8.33
C ARG A 8 3.85 21.43 6.99
N GLU A 9 5.08 21.89 6.74
CA GLU A 9 5.42 22.64 5.51
C GLU A 9 5.18 21.85 4.22
N ASN A 10 5.38 20.52 4.26
CA ASN A 10 5.27 19.63 3.10
C ASN A 10 4.11 18.62 3.24
N SER A 11 2.92 19.11 3.63
CA SER A 11 1.74 18.23 3.77
C SER A 11 0.88 18.21 2.51
N ILE A 12 0.42 17.01 2.12
CA ILE A 12 -0.59 16.83 1.09
C ILE A 12 -1.87 17.59 1.47
N ASP A 13 -2.41 18.37 0.54
CA ASP A 13 -3.58 19.20 0.77
C ASP A 13 -4.84 18.36 1.08
N ARG A 14 -5.91 19.05 1.49
CA ARG A 14 -7.14 18.38 1.94
C ARG A 14 -7.87 17.67 0.80
N ASP A 15 -7.97 18.29 -0.36
CA ASP A 15 -8.79 17.79 -1.47
C ASP A 15 -8.09 16.59 -2.13
N THR A 16 -6.78 16.65 -2.26
CA THR A 16 -5.96 15.50 -2.66
C THR A 16 -6.13 14.34 -1.68
N ARG A 17 -6.07 14.58 -0.36
CA ARG A 17 -6.30 13.51 0.63
C ARG A 17 -7.72 12.92 0.56
N ALA A 18 -8.73 13.73 0.27
CA ALA A 18 -10.09 13.24 0.05
C ALA A 18 -10.16 12.32 -1.18
N THR A 19 -9.51 12.70 -2.28
CA THR A 19 -9.41 11.87 -3.49
C THR A 19 -8.69 10.55 -3.22
N ILE A 20 -7.58 10.56 -2.48
CA ILE A 20 -6.85 9.35 -2.05
C ILE A 20 -7.78 8.43 -1.25
N SER A 21 -8.50 8.99 -0.28
CA SER A 21 -9.43 8.23 0.56
C SER A 21 -10.53 7.57 -0.24
N ASN A 22 -11.15 8.30 -1.18
CA ASN A 22 -12.21 7.76 -2.03
C ASN A 22 -11.69 6.60 -2.89
N ARG A 23 -10.53 6.75 -3.53
CA ARG A 23 -9.90 5.70 -4.34
C ARG A 23 -9.54 4.47 -3.51
N TYR A 24 -9.00 4.68 -2.31
CA TYR A 24 -8.70 3.60 -1.36
C TYR A 24 -9.95 2.78 -1.03
N HIS A 25 -11.07 3.44 -0.73
CA HIS A 25 -12.31 2.77 -0.35
C HIS A 25 -12.89 1.96 -1.52
N GLU A 26 -12.94 2.55 -2.72
CA GLU A 26 -13.45 1.84 -3.90
C GLU A 26 -12.56 0.65 -4.30
N ILE A 27 -11.23 0.80 -4.25
CA ILE A 27 -10.30 -0.31 -4.49
C ILE A 27 -10.48 -1.42 -3.44
N THR A 28 -10.53 -1.05 -2.15
CA THR A 28 -10.74 -2.00 -1.05
C THR A 28 -12.03 -2.80 -1.26
N LYS A 29 -13.11 -2.10 -1.61
CA LYS A 29 -14.42 -2.71 -1.87
C LYS A 29 -14.40 -3.64 -3.09
N ALA A 30 -13.75 -3.25 -4.17
CA ALA A 30 -13.62 -4.07 -5.39
C ALA A 30 -12.91 -5.39 -5.08
N VAL A 31 -11.78 -5.33 -4.37
CA VAL A 31 -11.00 -6.50 -3.98
C VAL A 31 -11.77 -7.37 -2.97
N ASN A 32 -12.42 -6.77 -1.97
CA ASN A 32 -13.24 -7.51 -1.01
C ASN A 32 -14.44 -8.21 -1.65
N ARG A 33 -15.03 -7.64 -2.70
CA ARG A 33 -16.11 -8.28 -3.44
C ARG A 33 -15.62 -9.56 -4.13
N GLU A 34 -14.48 -9.49 -4.80
CA GLU A 34 -13.90 -10.63 -5.52
C GLU A 34 -13.47 -11.75 -4.57
N PHE A 35 -12.65 -11.43 -3.57
CA PHE A 35 -11.98 -12.47 -2.77
C PHE A 35 -12.75 -12.87 -1.50
N ARG A 36 -13.78 -12.11 -1.10
CA ARG A 36 -14.53 -12.33 0.15
C ARG A 36 -16.04 -12.26 0.02
N SER A 37 -16.58 -11.93 -1.16
CA SER A 37 -18.00 -11.61 -1.34
C SER A 37 -18.50 -10.54 -0.34
N SER A 38 -17.63 -9.60 0.04
CA SER A 38 -17.93 -8.53 1.00
C SER A 38 -17.98 -7.17 0.33
N THR A 39 -18.85 -6.29 0.81
CA THR A 39 -18.97 -4.89 0.34
C THR A 39 -18.24 -3.89 1.24
N SER A 40 -17.51 -4.36 2.26
CA SER A 40 -16.71 -3.51 3.12
C SER A 40 -15.62 -2.79 2.32
N ASP A 41 -15.51 -1.48 2.52
CA ASP A 41 -14.53 -0.58 1.91
C ASP A 41 -13.47 -0.09 2.91
N THR A 42 -13.55 -0.53 4.17
CA THR A 42 -12.64 -0.12 5.25
C THR A 42 -11.84 -1.28 5.85
N MET A 43 -12.40 -2.50 5.85
CA MET A 43 -11.71 -3.69 6.34
C MET A 43 -10.80 -4.32 5.27
N TYR A 44 -9.79 -5.04 5.74
CA TYR A 44 -8.86 -5.85 4.93
C TYR A 44 -7.97 -5.08 3.97
N SER A 45 -7.72 -3.81 4.28
CA SER A 45 -6.71 -3.00 3.61
C SER A 45 -6.00 -2.09 4.59
N LEU A 46 -4.79 -1.67 4.24
CA LEU A 46 -3.98 -0.79 5.07
C LEU A 46 -3.13 0.11 4.16
N TYR A 47 -3.16 1.42 4.40
CA TYR A 47 -2.13 2.32 3.85
C TYR A 47 -0.77 1.90 4.39
N VAL A 48 0.20 1.64 3.52
CA VAL A 48 1.58 1.31 3.90
C VAL A 48 2.55 2.30 3.27
N GLY A 49 3.85 1.97 3.27
CA GLY A 49 4.85 2.84 2.66
C GLY A 49 4.95 4.22 3.28
N SER A 50 5.34 5.21 2.48
CA SER A 50 5.57 6.58 2.97
C SER A 50 4.27 7.22 3.49
N TYR A 51 3.14 6.97 2.83
CA TYR A 51 1.84 7.48 3.22
C TYR A 51 1.40 6.88 4.56
N GLY A 52 1.46 5.55 4.70
CA GLY A 52 1.13 4.85 5.93
C GLY A 52 2.03 5.20 7.12
N ARG A 53 3.32 5.49 6.86
CA ARG A 53 4.28 5.95 7.89
C ARG A 53 4.17 7.45 8.21
N GLY A 54 3.31 8.20 7.51
CA GLY A 54 3.10 9.63 7.75
C GLY A 54 4.20 10.54 7.23
N THR A 55 5.06 10.05 6.32
CA THR A 55 6.22 10.76 5.77
C THR A 55 6.09 11.12 4.29
N ALA A 56 4.95 10.82 3.65
CA ALA A 56 4.65 11.28 2.30
C ALA A 56 4.56 12.82 2.23
N ILE A 57 5.02 13.38 1.11
CA ILE A 57 4.98 14.82 0.80
C ILE A 57 4.15 15.15 -0.44
N ASP A 58 3.89 14.15 -1.27
CA ASP A 58 3.16 14.24 -2.53
C ASP A 58 2.34 12.96 -2.73
N THR A 59 1.78 12.79 -3.92
CA THR A 59 1.00 11.61 -4.31
C THR A 59 1.83 10.56 -5.03
N SER A 60 3.16 10.69 -5.07
CA SER A 60 4.01 9.70 -5.70
C SER A 60 4.05 8.45 -4.81
N ASP A 61 3.57 7.34 -5.38
CA ASP A 61 3.62 6.00 -4.79
C ASP A 61 2.83 5.86 -3.47
N ILE A 62 1.51 5.97 -3.58
CA ILE A 62 0.59 5.58 -2.50
C ILE A 62 0.51 4.06 -2.47
N ASP A 63 1.05 3.47 -1.41
CA ASP A 63 1.05 2.02 -1.22
C ASP A 63 -0.14 1.56 -0.37
N ILE A 64 -0.89 0.57 -0.86
CA ILE A 64 -1.99 -0.08 -0.15
C ILE A 64 -1.70 -1.58 -0.05
N LEU A 65 -1.60 -2.08 1.17
CA LEU A 65 -1.62 -3.52 1.42
C LEU A 65 -3.08 -4.00 1.41
N LEU A 66 -3.35 -5.05 0.63
CA LEU A 66 -4.64 -5.73 0.53
C LEU A 66 -4.56 -7.09 1.22
N GLU A 67 -5.26 -7.25 2.34
CA GLU A 67 -5.27 -8.49 3.11
C GLU A 67 -6.26 -9.50 2.49
N LEU A 68 -5.73 -10.53 1.84
CA LEU A 68 -6.50 -11.58 1.20
C LEU A 68 -6.71 -12.79 2.12
N PRO A 69 -7.75 -13.62 1.90
CA PRO A 69 -7.95 -14.85 2.67
C PRO A 69 -6.79 -15.85 2.52
N GLU A 70 -6.49 -16.59 3.58
CA GLU A 70 -5.48 -17.66 3.57
C GLU A 70 -5.79 -18.77 2.54
N SER A 71 -7.06 -18.98 2.20
CA SER A 71 -7.47 -19.92 1.16
C SER A 71 -6.90 -19.55 -0.21
N GLU A 72 -6.79 -18.25 -0.51
CA GLU A 72 -6.20 -17.79 -1.77
C GLU A 72 -4.69 -18.03 -1.77
N TYR A 73 -4.00 -17.85 -0.65
CA TYR A 73 -2.58 -18.23 -0.52
C TYR A 73 -2.38 -19.69 -0.91
N LYS A 74 -3.14 -20.60 -0.28
CA LYS A 74 -3.07 -22.05 -0.58
C LYS A 74 -3.36 -22.35 -2.05
N ARG A 75 -4.38 -21.69 -2.62
CA ARG A 75 -4.78 -21.86 -4.02
C ARG A 75 -3.66 -21.47 -4.99
N TYR A 76 -3.02 -20.33 -4.77
CA TYR A 76 -1.97 -19.83 -5.66
C TYR A 76 -0.61 -20.49 -5.39
N ASP A 77 -0.33 -20.92 -4.16
CA ASP A 77 0.89 -21.64 -3.81
C ASP A 77 0.93 -23.04 -4.44
N MET A 78 -0.21 -23.74 -4.48
CA MET A 78 -0.33 -25.05 -5.14
C MET A 78 -0.40 -24.97 -6.67
N ALA A 79 -0.52 -23.77 -7.25
CA ALA A 79 -0.65 -23.61 -8.69
C ALA A 79 0.67 -23.99 -9.40
N ARG A 80 0.58 -24.79 -10.47
CA ARG A 80 1.77 -25.09 -11.30
C ARG A 80 2.28 -23.81 -11.97
N GLY A 81 3.60 -23.58 -11.87
CA GLY A 81 4.28 -22.42 -12.43
C GLY A 81 4.29 -21.23 -11.47
N ASN A 82 4.25 -20.02 -12.02
CA ASN A 82 4.33 -18.78 -11.23
C ASN A 82 2.97 -18.38 -10.65
N GLY A 83 2.60 -19.00 -9.51
CA GLY A 83 1.35 -18.72 -8.79
C GLY A 83 1.22 -17.27 -8.32
N GLN A 84 2.34 -16.64 -7.99
CA GLN A 84 2.44 -15.25 -7.56
C GLN A 84 2.04 -14.28 -8.67
N SER A 85 2.53 -14.50 -9.89
CA SER A 85 2.11 -13.74 -11.07
C SER A 85 0.61 -13.90 -11.32
N ARG A 86 0.07 -15.11 -11.18
CA ARG A 86 -1.38 -15.37 -11.34
C ARG A 86 -2.21 -14.65 -10.28
N LEU A 87 -1.74 -14.60 -9.03
CA LEU A 87 -2.38 -13.82 -7.97
C LEU A 87 -2.40 -12.33 -8.32
N ILE A 88 -1.27 -11.76 -8.76
CA ILE A 88 -1.18 -10.36 -9.17
C ILE A 88 -2.16 -10.07 -10.32
N GLN A 89 -2.26 -10.95 -11.32
CA GLN A 89 -3.25 -10.78 -12.40
C GLN A 89 -4.70 -10.88 -11.89
N ALA A 90 -4.99 -11.75 -10.91
CA ALA A 90 -6.32 -11.84 -10.33
C ALA A 90 -6.71 -10.55 -9.58
N VAL A 91 -5.81 -10.00 -8.76
CA VAL A 91 -6.05 -8.72 -8.07
C VAL A 91 -6.20 -7.58 -9.08
N LYS A 92 -5.35 -7.53 -10.11
CA LYS A 92 -5.50 -6.58 -11.22
C LYS A 92 -6.90 -6.65 -11.83
N ASN A 93 -7.37 -7.85 -12.16
CA ASN A 93 -8.67 -8.02 -12.80
C ASN A 93 -9.82 -7.60 -11.88
N ALA A 94 -9.73 -7.87 -10.58
CA ALA A 94 -10.72 -7.42 -9.60
C ALA A 94 -10.88 -5.89 -9.59
N VAL A 95 -9.77 -5.15 -9.65
CA VAL A 95 -9.78 -3.69 -9.70
C VAL A 95 -10.24 -3.19 -11.07
N LEU A 96 -9.79 -3.83 -12.15
CA LEU A 96 -10.17 -3.47 -13.52
C LEU A 96 -11.68 -3.56 -13.77
N THR A 97 -12.38 -4.52 -13.16
CA THR A 97 -13.85 -4.60 -13.25
C THR A 97 -14.53 -3.34 -12.71
N HIS A 98 -13.95 -2.67 -11.71
CA HIS A 98 -14.49 -1.44 -11.15
C HIS A 98 -13.96 -0.18 -11.86
N TYR A 99 -12.73 -0.25 -12.38
CA TYR A 99 -12.05 0.85 -13.08
C TYR A 99 -11.68 0.47 -14.53
N PRO A 100 -12.64 0.19 -15.42
CA PRO A 100 -12.38 -0.41 -16.74
C PRO A 100 -11.58 0.47 -17.69
N SER A 101 -11.60 1.80 -17.50
CA SER A 101 -10.86 2.77 -18.32
C SER A 101 -9.53 3.22 -17.69
N THR A 102 -9.17 2.70 -16.52
CA THR A 102 -7.94 3.09 -15.80
C THR A 102 -6.77 2.23 -16.25
N ASN A 103 -5.56 2.81 -16.31
CA ASN A 103 -4.36 2.05 -16.60
C ASN A 103 -3.99 1.19 -15.38
N ILE A 104 -4.14 -0.13 -15.51
CA ILE A 104 -3.84 -1.08 -14.43
C ILE A 104 -2.96 -2.21 -14.97
N HIS A 105 -1.84 -2.45 -14.32
CA HIS A 105 -0.92 -3.54 -14.68
C HIS A 105 -0.28 -4.16 -13.43
N GLY A 106 0.23 -5.39 -13.57
CA GLY A 106 1.06 -6.00 -12.54
C GLY A 106 2.51 -5.61 -12.75
N ASP A 107 3.23 -5.36 -11.66
CA ASP A 107 4.66 -5.04 -11.66
C ASP A 107 5.35 -5.74 -10.48
N GLY A 108 6.12 -6.80 -10.78
CA GLY A 108 6.88 -7.56 -9.80
C GLY A 108 6.05 -8.13 -8.64
N GLN A 109 5.83 -7.30 -7.62
CA GLN A 109 5.17 -7.65 -6.35
C GLN A 109 3.77 -7.04 -6.22
N VAL A 110 3.44 -6.03 -7.02
CA VAL A 110 2.27 -5.17 -6.85
C VAL A 110 1.40 -5.12 -8.10
N VAL A 111 0.18 -4.62 -7.93
CA VAL A 111 -0.64 -4.09 -9.02
C VAL A 111 -0.55 -2.57 -8.98
N VAL A 112 -0.16 -1.96 -10.08
CA VAL A 112 -0.06 -0.51 -10.23
C VAL A 112 -1.35 0.01 -10.89
N VAL A 113 -2.00 0.98 -10.25
CA VAL A 113 -3.17 1.69 -10.76
C VAL A 113 -2.78 3.15 -11.03
N THR A 114 -2.80 3.56 -12.30
CA THR A 114 -2.49 4.93 -12.71
C THR A 114 -3.76 5.62 -13.20
N PHE A 115 -4.20 6.62 -12.44
CA PHE A 115 -5.40 7.41 -12.74
C PHE A 115 -5.10 8.52 -13.76
N SER A 116 -6.15 9.02 -14.42
CA SER A 116 -6.04 10.05 -15.46
C SER A 116 -5.55 11.41 -14.96
N ASP A 117 -5.64 11.68 -13.65
CA ASP A 117 -5.09 12.86 -13.00
C ASP A 117 -3.62 12.69 -12.58
N GLY A 118 -2.97 11.60 -13.00
CA GLY A 118 -1.57 11.31 -12.73
C GLY A 118 -1.30 10.65 -11.37
N MET A 119 -2.32 10.47 -10.51
CA MET A 119 -2.13 9.76 -9.25
C MET A 119 -1.84 8.28 -9.51
N LYS A 120 -0.82 7.75 -8.82
CA LYS A 120 -0.43 6.34 -8.89
C LYS A 120 -0.65 5.69 -7.52
N ILE A 121 -1.31 4.54 -7.53
CA ILE A 121 -1.52 3.70 -6.34
C ILE A 121 -0.92 2.32 -6.61
N GLU A 122 -0.06 1.86 -5.72
CA GLU A 122 0.48 0.50 -5.73
C GLU A 122 -0.27 -0.38 -4.75
N LEU A 123 -0.76 -1.52 -5.22
CA LEU A 123 -1.55 -2.46 -4.45
C LEU A 123 -0.72 -3.70 -4.20
N LEU A 124 -0.45 -4.00 -2.94
CA LEU A 124 0.30 -5.17 -2.49
C LEU A 124 -0.66 -6.25 -1.97
N PRO A 125 -0.96 -7.30 -2.73
CA PRO A 125 -1.71 -8.45 -2.22
C PRO A 125 -0.90 -9.11 -1.10
N ALA A 126 -1.52 -9.39 0.03
CA ALA A 126 -0.82 -9.97 1.16
C ALA A 126 -1.71 -10.88 2.01
N PHE A 127 -1.07 -11.81 2.71
CA PHE A 127 -1.70 -12.76 3.60
C PHE A 127 -1.19 -12.51 5.01
N LYS A 128 -2.12 -12.24 5.93
CA LYS A 128 -1.78 -11.99 7.33
C LYS A 128 -1.33 -13.29 8.00
N ASN A 129 -0.16 -13.25 8.63
CA ASN A 129 0.33 -14.27 9.53
C ASN A 129 0.33 -13.73 10.95
N GLN A 130 0.15 -14.62 11.92
CA GLN A 130 0.29 -14.29 13.33
C GLN A 130 1.00 -15.44 14.05
N ASN A 131 2.07 -15.14 14.77
CA ASN A 131 2.75 -16.13 15.59
C ASN A 131 2.07 -16.30 16.96
N TYR A 132 2.54 -17.27 17.75
CA TYR A 132 2.01 -17.57 19.09
C TYR A 132 2.08 -16.37 20.05
N TRP A 133 3.02 -15.44 19.83
CA TRP A 133 3.22 -14.24 20.64
C TRP A 133 2.33 -13.06 20.18
N GLY A 134 1.46 -13.25 19.19
CA GLY A 134 0.60 -12.20 18.65
C GLY A 134 1.31 -11.23 17.71
N THR A 135 2.57 -11.49 17.32
CA THR A 135 3.27 -10.67 16.33
C THR A 135 2.66 -10.93 14.96
N VAL A 136 2.16 -9.86 14.33
CA VAL A 136 1.60 -9.90 12.98
C VAL A 136 2.70 -9.66 11.96
N SER A 137 2.70 -10.44 10.89
CA SER A 137 3.47 -10.18 9.66
C SER A 137 2.61 -10.49 8.45
N TYR A 138 3.11 -10.19 7.26
CA TYR A 138 2.39 -10.38 6.02
C TYR A 138 3.25 -11.10 5.00
N THR A 139 2.72 -12.16 4.40
CA THR A 139 3.32 -12.84 3.25
C THR A 139 2.77 -12.23 1.96
N TYR A 140 3.60 -11.90 0.99
CA TYR A 140 3.18 -11.26 -0.26
C TYR A 140 3.87 -11.87 -1.50
N PRO A 141 3.28 -11.78 -2.69
CA PRO A 141 3.83 -12.36 -3.90
C PRO A 141 5.00 -11.54 -4.45
N ASP A 142 5.98 -12.21 -5.02
CA ASP A 142 6.96 -11.64 -5.94
C ASP A 142 6.97 -12.51 -7.20
N ALA A 143 6.50 -11.97 -8.33
CA ALA A 143 6.42 -12.69 -9.59
C ALA A 143 7.77 -12.81 -10.32
N ASN A 144 8.83 -12.17 -9.84
CA ASN A 144 10.13 -12.21 -10.49
C ASN A 144 10.81 -13.58 -10.34
N MET A 145 11.68 -13.91 -11.30
CA MET A 145 12.54 -15.11 -11.27
C MET A 145 11.78 -16.42 -11.02
N GLY A 146 10.59 -16.56 -11.63
CA GLY A 146 9.78 -17.77 -11.52
C GLY A 146 8.77 -17.78 -10.38
N GLY A 147 8.77 -16.77 -9.50
CA GLY A 147 7.79 -16.61 -8.43
C GLY A 147 8.35 -16.97 -7.05
N ASN A 148 8.12 -16.11 -6.06
CA ASN A 148 8.54 -16.32 -4.67
C ASN A 148 7.53 -15.66 -3.72
N TRP A 149 7.38 -16.22 -2.52
CA TRP A 149 6.67 -15.55 -1.43
C TRP A 149 7.66 -14.83 -0.52
N LYS A 150 7.39 -13.55 -0.24
CA LYS A 150 8.21 -12.69 0.63
C LYS A 150 7.43 -12.28 1.88
N SER A 151 8.12 -11.74 2.87
CA SER A 151 7.54 -11.33 4.15
C SER A 151 7.79 -9.86 4.44
N THR A 152 6.81 -9.19 5.06
CA THR A 152 6.90 -7.78 5.48
C THR A 152 6.11 -7.54 6.77
N ASN A 153 6.42 -6.46 7.49
CA ASN A 153 5.68 -6.01 8.66
C ASN A 153 5.50 -4.49 8.67
N PRO A 154 4.69 -3.94 7.75
CA PRO A 154 4.48 -2.50 7.65
C PRO A 154 3.84 -1.92 8.91
N LYS A 155 3.08 -2.73 9.67
CA LYS A 155 2.42 -2.26 10.88
C LYS A 155 3.42 -1.96 12.00
N ALA A 156 4.41 -2.82 12.21
CA ALA A 156 5.48 -2.56 13.16
C ALA A 156 6.29 -1.31 12.80
N GLU A 157 6.58 -1.09 11.52
CA GLU A 157 7.25 0.14 11.07
C GLU A 157 6.41 1.39 11.37
N GLN A 158 5.11 1.35 11.08
CA GLN A 158 4.20 2.46 11.35
C GLN A 158 4.09 2.79 12.83
N ASP A 159 4.01 1.75 13.68
CA ASP A 159 3.87 1.93 15.12
C ASP A 159 5.17 2.51 15.71
N ALA A 160 6.34 2.04 15.27
CA ALA A 160 7.64 2.60 15.65
C ALA A 160 7.79 4.07 15.20
N MET A 161 7.40 4.38 13.95
CA MET A 161 7.41 5.74 13.41
C MET A 161 6.49 6.65 14.20
N ARG A 162 5.28 6.20 14.53
CA ARG A 162 4.30 6.95 15.32
C ARG A 162 4.81 7.22 16.73
N GLN A 163 5.36 6.20 17.41
CA GLN A 163 5.91 6.33 18.75
C GLN A 163 7.05 7.35 18.78
N LYS A 164 8.02 7.23 17.86
CA LYS A 164 9.15 8.16 17.81
C LYS A 164 8.70 9.58 17.46
N ASN A 165 7.74 9.73 16.54
CA ASN A 165 7.18 11.03 16.21
C ASN A 165 6.48 11.70 17.40
N ALA A 166 5.74 10.92 18.21
CA ALA A 166 5.13 11.41 19.44
C ALA A 166 6.19 11.89 20.45
N THR A 167 7.24 11.09 20.69
CA THR A 167 8.34 11.47 21.61
C THR A 167 9.19 12.65 21.12
N SER A 168 9.09 13.01 19.84
CA SER A 168 9.80 14.14 19.22
C SER A 168 8.89 15.33 18.93
N ASN A 169 7.67 15.36 19.47
CA ASN A 169 6.69 16.42 19.26
C ASN A 169 6.41 16.73 17.77
N GLY A 170 6.46 15.72 16.90
CA GLY A 170 6.24 15.85 15.46
C GLY A 170 7.49 16.05 14.62
N LEU A 171 8.65 16.30 15.24
CA LEU A 171 9.88 16.65 14.52
C LEU A 171 10.36 15.52 13.60
N LEU A 172 10.17 14.26 13.97
CA LEU A 172 10.56 13.13 13.11
C LEU A 172 9.88 13.21 11.74
N PHE A 173 8.55 13.33 11.70
CA PHE A 173 7.82 13.34 10.43
C PHE A 173 8.16 14.58 9.62
N ASP A 174 8.20 15.76 10.26
CA ASP A 174 8.53 17.01 9.58
C ASP A 174 9.95 16.95 8.97
N THR A 175 10.92 16.37 9.68
CA THR A 175 12.28 16.18 9.18
C THR A 175 12.33 15.19 8.02
N CYS A 176 11.69 14.03 8.13
CA CYS A 176 11.63 13.05 7.04
C CYS A 176 11.03 13.68 5.77
N LYS A 177 9.96 14.46 5.93
CA LYS A 177 9.32 15.17 4.82
C LYS A 177 10.23 16.22 4.20
N GLN A 178 10.93 17.00 5.02
CA GLN A 178 11.89 17.99 4.51
C GLN A 178 13.03 17.34 3.71
N ILE A 179 13.57 16.22 4.19
CA ILE A 179 14.62 15.48 3.48
C ILE A 179 14.13 14.98 2.12
N ARG A 180 12.90 14.45 2.07
CA ARG A 180 12.29 14.03 0.80
C ARG A 180 12.09 15.22 -0.14
N TYR A 181 11.57 16.34 0.36
CA TYR A 181 11.38 17.54 -0.43
C TYR A 181 12.69 18.01 -1.06
N VAL A 182 13.77 18.04 -0.27
CA VAL A 182 15.10 18.42 -0.79
C VAL A 182 15.55 17.46 -1.89
N ARG A 183 15.47 16.14 -1.66
CA ARG A 183 15.84 15.11 -2.64
C ARG A 183 15.06 15.23 -3.97
N ASP A 184 13.79 15.60 -3.89
CA ASP A 184 12.90 15.60 -5.06
C ASP A 184 12.98 16.91 -5.87
N ASN A 185 13.56 17.97 -5.30
CA ASN A 185 13.61 19.31 -5.92
C ASN A 185 15.03 19.84 -6.18
N TYR A 186 16.08 19.18 -5.68
CA TYR A 186 17.48 19.59 -5.80
C TYR A 186 18.39 18.39 -6.03
#